data_AF-A0A4Q2D8X1-F1
#
_entry.id   AF-A0A4Q2D8X1-F1
#
_cell.length_a   1.000
_cell.length_b   1.000
_cell.length_c   1.000
_cell.angle_alpha   90.00
_cell.angle_beta   90.00
_cell.angle_gamma   90.00
#
_symmetry.space_group_name_H-M   'P 1'
#
loop_
_entity.id
_entity.type
_entity.pdbx_description
1 polymer ?
#
loop_
_entity_poly.entity_id
_entity_poly.type
_entity_poly.pdbx_seq_one_letter_code
_entity_poly.pdbx_strand_id
1 'polypeptide(L)'
;MSTPSTSTNSALESLAEEIKCYSLPYGALGFVSHVLTYYTIACLWYGRKPLWPFSRVTFNRFDLALGGFGLLISTLLTIVTIVRCKDTWELLVIAIWKMSMSLLNGVTAVHVAGLFIMEKIRLKRARKRKRREGSEASDATIADTAGHEQEGSSGGDVEKGAAGSEGDGGDSDKQQEAPIDVVVDPMRHVFWWIILYVPGMFAGIVGVMTLAVKNIENKAVLKLTAGFYTVVGTGVLVVVAGLLYRIRNAEGGTGKKIVFGGLIWVVATFSILAVFYSDWALGMMTDNITGLPSGDTAALYWTYWISKRLPMFSL
;
A
#
# COMPACT_ATOMS: atom_id res chain seq x y z
N MET A 1 -6.90 -44.17 -34.34
CA MET A 1 -7.01 -42.72 -34.04
C MET A 1 -7.99 -42.60 -32.88
N SER A 2 -7.47 -42.60 -31.66
CA SER A 2 -8.26 -42.53 -30.44
C SER A 2 -8.59 -41.06 -30.18
N THR A 3 -9.87 -40.71 -30.14
CA THR A 3 -10.35 -39.34 -29.89
C THR A 3 -10.06 -38.93 -28.43
N PRO A 4 -9.10 -38.03 -28.15
CA PRO A 4 -8.70 -37.67 -26.79
C PRO A 4 -9.65 -36.64 -26.12
N SER A 5 -10.84 -36.38 -26.68
CA SER A 5 -11.63 -35.19 -26.36
C SER A 5 -12.57 -35.30 -25.16
N THR A 6 -12.85 -36.51 -24.66
CA THR A 6 -13.92 -36.68 -23.65
C THR A 6 -13.47 -36.35 -22.22
N SER A 7 -12.21 -36.63 -21.84
CA SER A 7 -11.73 -36.40 -20.47
C SER A 7 -11.41 -34.94 -20.16
N THR A 8 -10.96 -34.17 -21.15
CA THR A 8 -10.58 -32.76 -20.96
C THR A 8 -11.80 -31.89 -20.67
N ASN A 9 -12.93 -32.17 -21.31
CA ASN A 9 -14.16 -31.39 -21.13
C ASN A 9 -14.74 -31.54 -19.72
N SER A 10 -14.69 -32.75 -19.13
CA SER A 10 -15.22 -32.97 -17.78
C SER A 10 -14.42 -32.23 -16.69
N ALA A 11 -13.10 -32.15 -16.83
CA ALA A 11 -12.26 -31.42 -15.88
C ALA A 11 -12.50 -29.89 -15.95
N LEU A 12 -12.68 -29.37 -17.17
CA LEU A 12 -12.95 -27.95 -17.40
C LEU A 12 -14.34 -27.56 -16.89
N GLU A 13 -15.35 -28.40 -17.13
CA GLU A 13 -16.70 -28.21 -16.60
C GLU A 13 -16.72 -28.21 -15.06
N SER A 14 -16.00 -29.16 -14.44
CA SER A 14 -15.84 -29.21 -12.97
C SER A 14 -15.21 -27.93 -12.42
N LEU A 15 -14.15 -27.43 -13.07
CA LEU A 15 -13.49 -26.19 -12.65
C LEU A 15 -14.38 -24.96 -12.84
N ALA A 16 -15.11 -24.89 -13.95
CA ALA A 16 -16.05 -23.81 -14.24
C ALA A 16 -17.22 -23.78 -13.24
N GLU A 17 -17.62 -24.93 -12.71
CA GLU A 17 -18.59 -25.02 -11.63
C GLU A 17 -17.99 -24.59 -10.29
N GLU A 18 -16.80 -25.10 -9.95
CA GLU A 18 -16.08 -24.74 -8.73
C GLU A 18 -15.76 -23.24 -8.63
N ILE A 19 -15.41 -22.58 -9.74
CA ILE A 19 -15.04 -21.16 -9.72
C ILE A 19 -16.23 -20.23 -9.46
N LYS A 20 -17.48 -20.72 -9.55
CA LYS A 20 -18.67 -19.89 -9.27
C LYS A 20 -18.69 -19.38 -7.82
N CYS A 21 -18.02 -20.08 -6.89
CA CYS A 21 -17.87 -19.60 -5.51
C CYS A 21 -16.91 -18.41 -5.39
N TYR A 22 -16.00 -18.25 -6.36
CA TYR A 22 -14.85 -17.35 -6.30
C TYR A 22 -15.20 -15.96 -6.83
N SER A 23 -15.41 -15.00 -5.92
CA SER A 23 -15.87 -13.64 -6.27
C SER A 23 -14.76 -12.59 -6.46
N LEU A 24 -13.48 -13.00 -6.37
CA LEU A 24 -12.35 -12.08 -6.47
C LEU A 24 -11.90 -11.88 -7.92
N PRO A 25 -11.40 -10.69 -8.30
CA PRO A 25 -10.93 -10.40 -9.65
C PRO A 25 -9.73 -11.26 -10.05
N TYR A 26 -9.82 -11.88 -11.22
CA TYR A 26 -8.76 -12.65 -11.90
C TYR A 26 -8.73 -12.28 -13.40
N GLY A 27 -7.91 -12.94 -14.21
CA GLY A 27 -7.77 -12.61 -15.65
C GLY A 27 -7.21 -11.21 -15.88
N ALA A 28 -7.59 -10.58 -16.99
CA ALA A 28 -7.15 -9.24 -17.33
C ALA A 28 -7.56 -8.19 -16.28
N LEU A 29 -8.78 -8.27 -15.73
CA LEU A 29 -9.22 -7.36 -14.67
C LEU A 29 -8.46 -7.56 -13.36
N GLY A 30 -8.15 -8.81 -13.00
CA GLY A 30 -7.25 -9.14 -11.90
C GLY A 30 -5.86 -8.54 -12.09
N PHE A 31 -5.28 -8.73 -13.29
CA PHE A 31 -3.98 -8.21 -13.65
C PHE A 31 -3.92 -6.67 -13.53
N VAL A 32 -4.86 -5.97 -14.18
CA VAL A 32 -4.97 -4.50 -14.07
C VAL A 32 -5.14 -4.08 -12.62
N SER A 33 -5.95 -4.81 -11.86
CA SER A 33 -6.14 -4.58 -10.44
C SER A 33 -4.82 -4.67 -9.64
N HIS A 34 -3.96 -5.62 -9.95
CA HIS A 34 -2.67 -5.76 -9.27
C HIS A 34 -1.66 -4.70 -9.72
N VAL A 35 -1.60 -4.36 -11.00
CA VAL A 35 -0.78 -3.25 -11.52
C VAL A 35 -1.13 -1.94 -10.81
N LEU A 36 -2.43 -1.63 -10.73
CA LEU A 36 -2.93 -0.45 -10.03
C LEU A 36 -2.57 -0.49 -8.54
N THR A 37 -2.62 -1.66 -7.90
CA THR A 37 -2.24 -1.81 -6.49
C THR A 37 -0.76 -1.52 -6.27
N TYR A 38 0.12 -2.11 -7.09
CA TYR A 38 1.56 -1.85 -7.00
C TYR A 38 1.89 -0.39 -7.28
N TYR A 39 1.21 0.22 -8.24
CA TYR A 39 1.34 1.64 -8.55
C TYR A 39 0.94 2.52 -7.36
N THR A 40 -0.18 2.23 -6.68
CA THR A 40 -0.57 2.95 -5.45
C THR A 40 0.48 2.83 -4.36
N ILE A 41 0.96 1.61 -4.10
CA ILE A 41 1.98 1.36 -3.07
C ILE A 41 3.24 2.17 -3.39
N ALA A 42 3.71 2.14 -4.64
CA ALA A 42 4.86 2.91 -5.08
C ALA A 42 4.65 4.42 -4.90
N CYS A 43 3.49 4.97 -5.30
CA CYS A 43 3.18 6.39 -5.13
C CYS A 43 3.18 6.80 -3.65
N LEU A 44 2.58 5.96 -2.77
CA LEU A 44 2.55 6.19 -1.33
C LEU A 44 3.95 6.13 -0.70
N TRP A 45 4.83 5.24 -1.18
CA TRP A 45 6.23 5.21 -0.72
C TRP A 45 6.99 6.49 -1.07
N TYR A 46 6.66 7.13 -2.20
CA TYR A 46 7.21 8.43 -2.58
C TYR A 46 6.44 9.63 -2.01
N GLY A 47 5.42 9.42 -1.18
CA GLY A 47 4.59 10.49 -0.62
C GLY A 47 3.81 11.30 -1.67
N ARG A 48 3.48 10.68 -2.82
CA ARG A 48 2.75 11.29 -3.92
C ARG A 48 1.35 10.70 -4.08
N LYS A 49 0.41 11.52 -4.55
CA LYS A 49 -0.94 11.06 -4.89
C LYS A 49 -0.88 10.12 -6.10
N PRO A 50 -1.61 8.99 -6.09
CA PRO A 50 -1.64 8.06 -7.22
C PRO A 50 -2.45 8.61 -8.40
N LEU A 51 -3.43 9.48 -8.15
CA LEU A 51 -4.19 10.13 -9.21
C LEU A 51 -3.44 11.35 -9.74
N TRP A 52 -3.41 11.50 -11.06
CA TRP A 52 -2.87 12.68 -11.72
C TRP A 52 -3.77 13.89 -11.41
N PRO A 53 -3.23 15.08 -11.07
CA PRO A 53 -1.81 15.47 -11.07
C PRO A 53 -1.04 15.01 -9.81
N PHE A 54 0.20 14.53 -10.02
CA PHE A 54 1.15 13.99 -9.03
C PHE A 54 1.62 15.01 -7.98
N SER A 55 0.69 15.48 -7.16
CA SER A 55 0.96 16.40 -6.05
C SER A 55 1.39 15.63 -4.80
N ARG A 56 2.02 16.35 -3.85
CA ARG A 56 2.33 15.79 -2.53
C ARG A 56 1.03 15.48 -1.79
N VAL A 57 0.99 14.35 -1.09
CA VAL A 57 -0.21 13.91 -0.35
C VAL A 57 -0.48 14.88 0.80
N THR A 58 -1.68 15.46 0.82
CA THR A 58 -2.14 16.32 1.91
C THR A 58 -2.98 15.49 2.85
N PHE A 59 -2.34 14.69 3.71
CA PHE A 59 -3.06 13.74 4.57
C PHE A 59 -4.19 14.41 5.37
N ASN A 60 -5.41 14.11 4.97
CA ASN A 60 -6.63 14.50 5.64
C ASN A 60 -7.17 13.31 6.46
N ARG A 61 -7.99 13.59 7.48
CA ARG A 61 -8.68 12.52 8.23
C ARG A 61 -9.62 11.70 7.32
N PHE A 62 -10.10 12.33 6.25
CA PHE A 62 -10.90 11.69 5.22
C PHE A 62 -10.14 10.57 4.51
N ASP A 63 -8.86 10.76 4.18
CA ASP A 63 -8.00 9.76 3.53
C ASP A 63 -7.84 8.52 4.40
N LEU A 64 -7.63 8.74 5.70
CA LEU A 64 -7.52 7.67 6.68
C LEU A 64 -8.84 6.89 6.78
N ALA A 65 -9.98 7.58 6.75
CA ALA A 65 -11.30 6.96 6.78
C ALA A 65 -11.58 6.14 5.50
N LEU A 66 -11.26 6.69 4.32
CA LEU A 66 -11.39 5.96 3.04
C LEU A 66 -10.51 4.71 3.00
N GLY A 67 -9.25 4.83 3.44
CA GLY A 67 -8.32 3.71 3.53
C GLY A 67 -8.83 2.62 4.48
N GLY A 68 -9.29 3.00 5.67
CA GLY A 68 -9.86 2.10 6.66
C GLY A 68 -11.14 1.41 6.17
N PHE A 69 -12.05 2.16 5.53
CA PHE A 69 -13.30 1.62 5.00
C PHE A 69 -13.07 0.65 3.83
N GLY A 70 -12.18 1.01 2.90
CA GLY A 70 -11.79 0.11 1.79
C GLY A 70 -11.11 -1.17 2.29
N LEU A 71 -10.25 -1.07 3.31
CA LEU A 71 -9.64 -2.23 3.97
C LEU A 71 -10.69 -3.13 4.62
N LEU A 72 -11.65 -2.54 5.35
CA LEU A 72 -12.72 -3.28 6.01
C LEU A 72 -13.60 -4.03 5.00
N ILE A 73 -14.12 -3.34 3.98
CA ILE A 73 -14.99 -3.96 2.97
C ILE A 73 -14.25 -5.06 2.22
N SER A 74 -13.04 -4.79 1.72
CA SER A 74 -12.27 -5.79 0.97
C SER A 74 -11.96 -7.03 1.81
N THR A 75 -11.69 -6.87 3.10
CA THR A 75 -11.48 -7.98 4.04
C THR A 75 -12.75 -8.80 4.23
N LEU A 76 -13.90 -8.15 4.49
CA LEU A 76 -15.19 -8.83 4.66
C LEU A 76 -15.58 -9.64 3.40
N LEU A 77 -15.44 -9.05 2.21
CA LEU A 77 -15.74 -9.74 0.95
C LEU A 77 -14.78 -10.90 0.67
N THR A 78 -13.52 -10.79 1.10
CA THR A 78 -12.58 -11.90 1.00
C THR A 78 -12.94 -13.03 1.95
N ILE A 79 -13.37 -12.72 3.18
CA ILE A 79 -13.87 -13.71 4.13
C ILE A 79 -15.09 -14.43 3.56
N VAL A 80 -16.06 -13.70 2.97
CA VAL A 80 -17.22 -14.32 2.31
C VAL A 80 -16.78 -15.27 1.19
N THR A 81 -15.78 -14.89 0.40
CA THR A 81 -15.22 -15.76 -0.66
C THR A 81 -14.58 -17.02 -0.06
N ILE A 82 -13.79 -16.88 1.01
CA ILE A 82 -13.16 -18.02 1.70
C ILE A 82 -14.22 -19.00 2.23
N VAL A 83 -15.30 -18.47 2.84
CA VAL A 83 -16.40 -19.30 3.35
C VAL A 83 -17.15 -20.01 2.23
N ARG A 84 -17.37 -19.34 1.08
CA ARG A 84 -18.04 -19.94 -0.09
C ARG A 84 -17.19 -20.99 -0.79
N CYS A 85 -15.87 -20.82 -0.85
CA CYS A 85 -14.94 -21.74 -1.50
C CYS A 85 -14.23 -22.69 -0.51
N LYS A 86 -14.86 -22.99 0.63
CA LYS A 86 -14.25 -23.83 1.67
C LYS A 86 -13.96 -25.27 1.23
N ASP A 87 -14.70 -25.77 0.24
CA ASP A 87 -14.61 -27.15 -0.22
C ASP A 87 -13.53 -27.33 -1.32
N THR A 88 -12.98 -26.22 -1.85
CA THR A 88 -11.90 -26.19 -2.85
C THR A 88 -10.67 -25.51 -2.27
N TRP A 89 -9.80 -26.31 -1.65
CA TRP A 89 -8.63 -25.81 -0.92
C TRP A 89 -7.68 -24.97 -1.82
N GLU A 90 -7.58 -25.28 -3.11
CA GLU A 90 -6.74 -24.54 -4.06
C GLU A 90 -7.24 -23.09 -4.21
N LEU A 91 -8.54 -22.90 -4.41
CA LEU A 91 -9.15 -21.56 -4.50
C LEU A 91 -9.10 -20.84 -3.15
N LEU A 92 -9.23 -21.57 -2.05
CA LEU A 92 -9.13 -21.04 -0.69
C LEU A 92 -7.75 -20.42 -0.43
N VAL A 93 -6.65 -21.11 -0.73
CA VAL A 93 -5.30 -20.56 -0.49
C VAL A 93 -5.00 -19.37 -1.41
N ILE A 94 -5.53 -19.36 -2.64
CA ILE A 94 -5.46 -18.18 -3.53
C ILE A 94 -6.24 -17.01 -2.95
N ALA A 95 -7.43 -17.25 -2.38
CA ALA A 95 -8.22 -16.21 -1.71
C ALA A 95 -7.49 -15.64 -0.48
N ILE A 96 -6.88 -16.49 0.35
CA ILE A 96 -6.04 -16.05 1.48
C ILE A 96 -4.87 -15.19 1.01
N TRP A 97 -4.20 -15.58 -0.08
CA TRP A 97 -3.13 -14.78 -0.66
C TRP A 97 -3.61 -13.41 -1.15
N LYS A 98 -4.74 -13.35 -1.85
CA LYS A 98 -5.33 -12.06 -2.27
C LYS A 98 -5.76 -11.22 -1.08
N MET A 99 -6.21 -11.85 0.01
CA MET A 99 -6.47 -11.19 1.29
C MET A 99 -5.21 -10.54 1.83
N SER A 100 -4.10 -11.30 1.93
CA SER A 100 -2.84 -10.79 2.49
C SER A 100 -2.29 -9.62 1.68
N MET A 101 -2.44 -9.64 0.35
CA MET A 101 -2.08 -8.52 -0.51
C MET A 101 -2.97 -7.29 -0.28
N SER A 102 -4.28 -7.49 -0.11
CA SER A 102 -5.21 -6.39 0.20
C SER A 102 -4.91 -5.76 1.55
N LEU A 103 -4.66 -6.60 2.57
CA LEU A 103 -4.24 -6.18 3.91
C LEU A 103 -2.93 -5.40 3.85
N LEU A 104 -1.92 -5.90 3.12
CA LEU A 104 -0.64 -5.20 2.94
C LEU A 104 -0.85 -3.78 2.40
N ASN A 105 -1.66 -3.62 1.34
CA ASN A 105 -1.93 -2.32 0.75
C ASN A 105 -2.68 -1.38 1.71
N GLY A 106 -3.79 -1.85 2.30
CA GLY A 106 -4.61 -1.02 3.18
C GLY A 106 -3.88 -0.65 4.49
N VAL A 107 -3.16 -1.59 5.11
CA VAL A 107 -2.37 -1.34 6.32
C VAL A 107 -1.21 -0.40 6.01
N THR A 108 -0.53 -0.56 4.87
CA THR A 108 0.52 0.39 4.45
C THR A 108 -0.03 1.80 4.31
N ALA A 109 -1.17 1.97 3.64
CA ALA A 109 -1.80 3.28 3.47
C ALA A 109 -2.20 3.92 4.81
N VAL A 110 -2.87 3.16 5.69
CA VAL A 110 -3.28 3.61 7.02
C VAL A 110 -2.07 3.95 7.90
N HIS A 111 -1.03 3.12 7.86
CA HIS A 111 0.18 3.32 8.66
C HIS A 111 0.96 4.56 8.21
N VAL A 112 1.18 4.74 6.92
CA VAL A 112 1.84 5.95 6.39
C VAL A 112 1.03 7.19 6.77
N ALA A 113 -0.29 7.19 6.55
CA ALA A 113 -1.15 8.29 6.97
C ALA A 113 -1.06 8.58 8.48
N GLY A 114 -1.03 7.53 9.30
CA GLY A 114 -0.84 7.62 10.74
C GLY A 114 0.48 8.28 11.13
N LEU A 115 1.60 7.90 10.50
CA LEU A 115 2.93 8.48 10.74
C LEU A 115 2.92 9.99 10.46
N PHE A 116 2.38 10.42 9.32
CA PHE A 116 2.29 11.84 8.95
C PHE A 116 1.42 12.64 9.93
N ILE A 117 0.27 12.09 10.35
CA ILE A 117 -0.61 12.75 11.33
C ILE A 117 0.11 12.88 12.69
N MET A 118 0.75 11.82 13.16
CA MET A 118 1.48 11.83 14.44
C MET A 118 2.62 12.86 14.44
N GLU A 119 3.38 12.95 13.35
CA GLU A 119 4.47 13.91 13.24
C GLU A 119 3.97 15.35 13.15
N LYS A 120 2.90 15.61 12.39
CA LYS A 120 2.25 16.92 12.35
C LYS A 120 1.77 17.35 13.74
N ILE A 121 1.19 16.44 14.52
CA ILE A 121 0.79 16.71 15.92
C ILE A 121 2.01 17.01 16.77
N ARG A 122 3.11 16.24 16.64
CA ARG A 122 4.35 16.45 17.38
C ARG A 122 4.96 17.84 17.08
N LEU A 123 5.00 18.25 15.81
CA LEU A 123 5.52 19.55 15.40
C LEU A 123 4.64 20.70 15.88
N LYS A 124 3.31 20.56 15.82
CA LYS A 124 2.38 21.54 16.40
C LYS A 124 2.58 21.71 17.92
N ARG A 125 2.77 20.60 18.64
CA ARG A 125 3.06 20.63 20.08
C ARG A 125 4.40 21.31 20.38
N ALA A 126 5.44 21.02 19.60
CA ALA A 126 6.75 21.66 19.74
C ALA A 126 6.71 23.18 19.47
N ARG A 127 5.97 23.63 18.45
CA ARG A 127 5.76 25.06 18.17
C ARG A 127 5.00 25.76 19.29
N LYS A 128 3.92 25.15 19.80
CA LYS A 128 3.17 25.70 20.94
C LYS A 128 4.04 25.83 22.19
N ARG A 129 4.94 24.87 22.43
CA ARG A 129 5.92 24.94 23.52
C ARG A 129 6.89 26.11 23.35
N LYS A 130 7.49 26.26 22.17
CA LYS A 130 8.39 27.40 21.86
C LYS A 130 7.70 28.76 22.01
N ARG A 131 6.43 28.88 21.63
CA ARG A 131 5.65 30.12 21.82
C ARG A 131 5.44 30.46 23.29
N ARG A 132 5.22 29.45 24.14
CA ARG A 132 5.10 29.65 25.60
C ARG A 132 6.42 30.09 26.22
N GLU A 133 7.50 29.38 25.87
CA GLU A 133 8.86 29.72 26.34
C GLU A 133 9.28 31.14 25.88
N GLY A 134 8.90 31.56 24.66
CA GLY A 134 9.17 32.92 24.16
C GLY A 134 8.33 34.02 24.82
N SER A 135 7.06 33.73 25.16
CA SER A 135 6.20 34.67 25.91
C SER A 135 6.75 34.88 27.32
N GLU A 136 7.09 33.79 28.02
CA GLU A 136 7.66 33.84 29.37
C GLU A 136 9.01 34.61 29.38
N ALA A 137 9.85 34.43 28.36
CA ALA A 137 11.11 35.17 28.23
C ALA A 137 10.89 36.68 27.96
N SER A 138 9.87 37.03 27.18
CA SER A 138 9.54 38.44 26.87
C SER A 138 8.97 39.15 28.10
N ASP A 139 8.06 38.49 28.83
CA ASP A 139 7.46 39.01 30.06
C ASP A 139 8.54 39.20 31.16
N ALA A 140 9.50 38.28 31.26
CA ALA A 140 10.63 38.42 32.19
C ALA A 140 11.55 39.62 31.85
N THR A 141 11.75 39.92 30.56
CA THR A 141 12.60 41.05 30.13
C THR A 141 11.93 42.41 30.39
N ILE A 142 10.60 42.49 30.22
CA ILE A 142 9.82 43.70 30.53
C ILE A 142 9.84 43.99 32.04
N ALA A 143 9.70 42.96 32.87
CA ALA A 143 9.74 43.11 34.33
C ALA A 143 11.08 43.66 34.84
N ASP A 144 12.22 43.24 34.25
CA ASP A 144 13.55 43.72 34.64
C ASP A 144 13.81 45.17 34.19
N THR A 145 13.29 45.57 33.02
CA THR A 145 13.44 46.95 32.51
C THR A 145 12.61 47.95 33.31
N ALA A 146 11.40 47.57 33.74
CA ALA A 146 10.53 48.44 34.54
C ALA A 146 11.07 48.72 35.96
N GLY A 147 12.02 47.92 36.46
CA GLY A 147 12.65 48.11 37.77
C GLY A 147 13.68 49.25 37.84
N HIS A 148 14.11 49.83 36.70
CA HIS A 148 15.25 50.75 36.66
C HIS A 148 14.92 52.24 36.41
N GLU A 149 13.65 52.62 36.22
CA GLU A 149 13.22 54.00 35.91
C GLU A 149 12.63 54.78 37.11
N GLN A 150 13.04 54.49 38.35
CA GLN A 150 12.54 55.21 39.53
C GLN A 150 13.64 55.98 40.27
N GLU A 151 14.28 56.95 39.60
CA GLU A 151 14.92 58.07 40.28
C GLU A 151 15.12 59.25 39.31
N GLY A 152 14.16 60.19 39.26
CA GLY A 152 14.39 61.47 38.58
C GLY A 152 13.18 62.25 38.13
N SER A 153 12.81 63.23 38.96
CA SER A 153 12.30 64.55 38.57
C SER A 153 10.80 64.82 38.68
N SER A 154 10.57 66.00 39.27
CA SER A 154 9.35 66.58 39.80
C SER A 154 8.76 67.59 38.82
N GLY A 155 7.43 67.65 38.80
CA GLY A 155 6.67 68.89 38.56
C GLY A 155 6.15 69.14 37.16
N GLY A 156 4.82 69.30 37.05
CA GLY A 156 4.16 69.95 35.92
C GLY A 156 2.73 69.45 35.66
N ASP A 157 1.75 70.22 36.14
CA ASP A 157 0.31 70.09 35.89
C ASP A 157 -0.07 70.23 34.39
N VAL A 158 -1.38 70.08 34.09
CA VAL A 158 -2.12 70.37 32.82
C VAL A 158 -2.36 69.09 31.97
N GLU A 159 -3.54 68.73 31.44
CA GLU A 159 -4.92 69.22 31.45
C GLU A 159 -5.81 68.12 30.83
N LYS A 160 -7.07 68.06 31.25
CA LYS A 160 -8.11 67.12 30.79
C LYS A 160 -8.46 67.30 29.31
N GLY A 161 -8.47 66.21 28.55
CA GLY A 161 -9.11 66.14 27.23
C GLY A 161 -9.69 64.76 26.96
N ALA A 162 -11.02 64.66 26.98
CA ALA A 162 -11.78 63.45 26.66
C ALA A 162 -11.85 63.22 25.14
N ALA A 163 -11.65 61.97 24.69
CA ALA A 163 -12.28 61.43 23.49
C ALA A 163 -12.19 59.90 23.51
N GLY A 164 -13.35 59.26 23.44
CA GLY A 164 -13.46 57.80 23.37
C GLY A 164 -12.85 57.24 22.09
N SER A 165 -12.21 56.09 22.22
CA SER A 165 -11.84 55.22 21.10
C SER A 165 -12.19 53.80 21.51
N GLU A 166 -13.37 53.33 21.08
CA GLU A 166 -13.69 51.90 21.06
C GLU A 166 -12.71 51.22 20.10
N GLY A 167 -11.62 50.70 20.66
CA GLY A 167 -10.66 49.88 19.93
C GLY A 167 -11.29 48.53 19.67
N ASP A 168 -11.82 48.37 18.46
CA ASP A 168 -12.09 47.09 17.81
C ASP A 168 -10.81 46.23 17.90
N GLY A 169 -10.78 45.34 18.90
CA GLY A 169 -9.68 44.42 19.20
C GLY A 169 -9.63 43.34 18.13
N GLY A 170 -9.22 43.74 16.93
CA GLY A 170 -9.27 42.95 15.72
C GLY A 170 -8.52 41.64 15.85
N ASP A 171 -9.27 40.57 15.59
CA ASP A 171 -8.91 39.16 15.36
C ASP A 171 -7.94 38.98 14.16
N SER A 172 -6.83 39.74 14.16
CA SER A 172 -6.00 40.02 12.98
C SER A 172 -4.77 39.13 12.84
N ASP A 173 -4.42 38.37 13.88
CA ASP A 173 -3.23 37.49 13.86
C ASP A 173 -3.55 36.09 13.33
N LYS A 174 -4.29 36.02 12.21
CA LYS A 174 -4.19 34.86 11.30
C LYS A 174 -2.88 34.94 10.54
N GLN A 175 -1.76 34.93 11.29
CA GLN A 175 -0.44 34.67 10.74
C GLN A 175 -0.55 33.40 9.91
N GLN A 176 -0.38 33.58 8.60
CA GLN A 176 -0.44 32.54 7.60
C GLN A 176 0.69 31.55 7.91
N GLU A 177 0.39 30.52 8.72
CA GLU A 177 1.38 29.55 9.17
C GLU A 177 2.02 28.90 7.93
N ALA A 178 3.32 29.16 7.75
CA ALA A 178 4.06 28.58 6.63
C ALA A 178 3.90 27.05 6.64
N PRO A 179 3.63 26.43 5.47
CA PRO A 179 3.42 25.00 5.35
C PRO A 179 4.66 24.26 5.87
N ILE A 180 4.44 23.36 6.82
CA ILE A 180 5.50 22.52 7.39
C ILE A 180 5.80 21.40 6.39
N ASP A 181 6.97 21.43 5.76
CA ASP A 181 7.43 20.31 4.96
C ASP A 181 8.01 19.24 5.89
N VAL A 182 7.33 18.09 5.98
CA VAL A 182 7.72 16.98 6.83
C VAL A 182 8.30 15.89 5.95
N VAL A 183 9.61 15.69 6.01
CA VAL A 183 10.31 14.64 5.27
C VAL A 183 10.35 13.38 6.12
N VAL A 184 9.39 12.49 5.93
CA VAL A 184 9.38 11.15 6.52
C VAL A 184 9.96 10.17 5.52
N ASP A 185 10.79 9.23 5.96
CA ASP A 185 11.20 8.07 5.17
C ASP A 185 10.29 6.86 5.51
N PRO A 186 9.16 6.68 4.80
CA PRO A 186 8.20 5.63 5.12
C PRO A 186 8.75 4.22 4.87
N MET A 187 9.77 4.06 4.02
CA MET A 187 10.25 2.74 3.55
C MET A 187 10.71 1.85 4.70
N ARG A 188 11.41 2.42 5.69
CA ARG A 188 11.97 1.64 6.81
C ARG A 188 10.89 1.00 7.69
N HIS A 189 9.74 1.66 7.84
CA HIS A 189 8.62 1.15 8.62
C HIS A 189 7.72 0.24 7.81
N VAL A 190 7.57 0.50 6.52
CA VAL A 190 6.68 -0.28 5.66
C VAL A 190 7.26 -1.66 5.33
N PHE A 191 8.58 -1.80 5.25
CA PHE A 191 9.25 -3.05 4.89
C PHE A 191 8.84 -4.25 5.78
N TRP A 192 8.53 -4.01 7.06
CA TRP A 192 8.07 -5.05 7.99
C TRP A 192 6.76 -5.72 7.55
N TRP A 193 5.87 -4.99 6.87
CA TRP A 193 4.60 -5.56 6.40
C TRP A 193 4.78 -6.55 5.25
N ILE A 194 5.86 -6.43 4.48
CA ILE A 194 6.18 -7.37 3.39
C ILE A 194 6.39 -8.79 3.96
N ILE A 195 6.94 -8.91 5.19
CA ILE A 195 7.16 -10.21 5.84
C ILE A 195 5.83 -10.95 6.06
N LEU A 196 4.75 -10.23 6.37
CA LEU A 196 3.41 -10.83 6.54
C LEU A 196 2.80 -11.30 5.22
N TYR A 197 3.22 -10.73 4.09
CA TYR A 197 2.74 -11.15 2.77
C TYR A 197 3.36 -12.47 2.30
N VAL A 198 4.61 -12.74 2.68
CA VAL A 198 5.40 -13.88 2.18
C VAL A 198 4.72 -15.25 2.41
N PRO A 199 4.22 -15.60 3.61
CA PRO A 199 3.54 -16.89 3.80
C PRO A 199 2.29 -17.05 2.94
N GLY A 200 1.49 -15.98 2.81
CA GLY A 200 0.29 -15.98 1.98
C GLY A 200 0.63 -16.18 0.50
N MET A 201 1.71 -15.54 0.02
CA MET A 201 2.20 -15.72 -1.35
C MET A 201 2.61 -17.16 -1.65
N PHE A 202 3.34 -17.81 -0.75
CA PHE A 202 3.72 -19.22 -0.93
C PHE A 202 2.50 -20.13 -0.97
N ALA A 203 1.56 -19.98 -0.03
CA ALA A 203 0.32 -20.75 -0.02
C ALA A 203 -0.48 -20.54 -1.31
N GLY A 204 -0.63 -19.29 -1.76
CA GLY A 204 -1.33 -18.95 -2.98
C GLY A 204 -0.68 -19.55 -4.22
N ILE A 205 0.64 -19.47 -4.36
CA ILE A 205 1.36 -20.07 -5.50
C ILE A 205 1.24 -21.59 -5.51
N VAL A 206 1.30 -22.25 -4.36
CA VAL A 206 1.06 -23.70 -4.28
C VAL A 206 -0.34 -24.04 -4.80
N GLY A 207 -1.37 -23.29 -4.39
CA GLY A 207 -2.74 -23.49 -4.91
C GLY A 207 -2.84 -23.30 -6.43
N VAL A 208 -2.30 -22.21 -6.98
CA VAL A 208 -2.31 -21.97 -8.44
C VAL A 208 -1.54 -23.06 -9.17
N MET A 209 -0.39 -23.50 -8.65
CA MET A 209 0.43 -24.53 -9.30
C MET A 209 -0.27 -25.89 -9.30
N THR A 210 -0.96 -26.27 -8.22
CA THR A 210 -1.79 -27.47 -8.21
C THR A 210 -2.88 -27.40 -9.29
N LEU A 211 -3.58 -26.27 -9.43
CA LEU A 211 -4.57 -26.07 -10.49
C LEU A 211 -3.95 -26.11 -11.89
N ALA A 212 -2.75 -25.56 -12.05
CA ALA A 212 -2.02 -25.57 -13.32
C ALA A 212 -1.60 -26.98 -13.74
N VAL A 213 -1.15 -27.81 -12.79
CA VAL A 213 -0.83 -29.22 -13.07
C VAL A 213 -2.08 -30.00 -13.43
N LYS A 214 -3.21 -29.79 -12.73
CA LYS A 214 -4.49 -30.41 -13.08
C LYS A 214 -4.98 -30.03 -14.48
N ASN A 215 -4.64 -28.84 -14.97
CA ASN A 215 -5.05 -28.31 -16.27
C ASN A 215 -3.91 -28.26 -17.30
N ILE A 216 -2.89 -29.11 -17.17
CA ILE A 216 -1.69 -29.07 -18.02
C ILE A 216 -1.98 -29.38 -19.50
N GLU A 217 -3.10 -30.05 -19.79
CA GLU A 217 -3.57 -30.31 -21.15
C GLU A 217 -3.91 -29.01 -21.90
N ASN A 218 -4.25 -27.94 -21.18
CA ASN A 218 -4.44 -26.63 -21.77
C ASN A 218 -3.08 -26.03 -22.17
N LYS A 219 -2.80 -26.05 -23.48
CA LYS A 219 -1.56 -25.52 -24.08
C LYS A 219 -1.27 -24.07 -23.70
N ALA A 220 -2.30 -23.25 -23.44
CA ALA A 220 -2.12 -21.86 -23.03
C ALA A 220 -1.55 -21.77 -21.61
N VAL A 221 -2.12 -22.54 -20.66
CA VAL A 221 -1.62 -22.65 -19.28
C VAL A 221 -0.19 -23.18 -19.29
N LEU A 222 0.10 -24.25 -20.04
CA LEU A 222 1.45 -24.81 -20.14
C LEU A 222 2.48 -23.78 -20.63
N LYS A 223 2.18 -23.02 -21.69
CA LYS A 223 3.07 -21.97 -22.20
C LYS A 223 3.28 -20.85 -21.17
N LEU A 224 2.21 -20.44 -20.48
CA LEU A 224 2.27 -19.43 -19.43
C LEU A 224 3.16 -19.90 -18.27
N THR A 225 2.95 -21.12 -17.77
CA THR A 225 3.75 -21.73 -16.69
C THR A 225 5.22 -21.86 -17.09
N ALA A 226 5.51 -22.31 -18.32
CA ALA A 226 6.88 -22.40 -18.82
C ALA A 226 7.57 -21.02 -18.88
N GLY A 227 6.86 -19.98 -19.34
CA GLY A 227 7.36 -18.60 -19.35
C GLY A 227 7.67 -18.09 -17.95
N PHE A 228 6.75 -18.29 -17.00
CA PHE A 228 6.94 -17.92 -15.59
C PHE A 228 8.22 -18.54 -15.00
N TYR A 229 8.38 -19.86 -15.11
CA TYR A 229 9.55 -20.55 -14.57
C TYR A 229 10.85 -20.19 -15.29
N THR A 230 10.81 -19.86 -16.58
CA THR A 230 12.00 -19.43 -17.32
C THR A 230 12.53 -18.11 -16.77
N VAL A 231 11.65 -17.13 -16.54
CA VAL A 231 12.05 -15.81 -16.01
C VAL A 231 12.57 -15.92 -14.58
N VAL A 232 11.82 -16.60 -13.69
CA VAL A 232 12.24 -16.80 -12.29
C VAL A 232 13.51 -17.64 -12.20
N GLY A 233 13.58 -18.74 -12.96
CA GLY A 233 14.73 -19.65 -13.00
C GLY A 233 16.01 -18.95 -13.46
N THR A 234 15.92 -18.03 -14.43
CA THR A 234 17.07 -17.22 -14.86
C THR A 234 17.69 -16.43 -13.70
N GLY A 235 16.87 -15.81 -12.84
CA GLY A 235 17.39 -15.11 -11.66
C GLY A 235 18.01 -16.03 -10.63
N VAL A 236 17.40 -17.20 -10.39
CA VAL A 236 17.96 -18.20 -9.47
C VAL A 236 19.33 -18.65 -9.97
N LEU A 237 19.49 -18.87 -11.28
CA LEU A 237 20.79 -19.19 -11.88
C LEU A 237 21.83 -18.09 -11.67
N VAL A 238 21.45 -16.81 -11.79
CA VAL A 238 22.35 -15.67 -11.49
C VAL A 238 22.78 -15.67 -10.03
N VAL A 239 21.87 -15.94 -9.08
CA VAL A 239 22.20 -16.02 -7.65
C VAL A 239 23.14 -17.19 -7.38
N VAL A 240 22.86 -18.37 -7.94
CA VAL A 240 23.72 -19.56 -7.81
C VAL A 240 25.11 -19.29 -8.39
N ALA A 241 25.20 -18.70 -9.58
CA ALA A 241 26.47 -18.31 -10.19
C ALA A 241 27.23 -17.30 -9.31
N GLY A 242 26.54 -16.32 -8.73
CA GLY A 242 27.11 -15.36 -7.78
C GLY A 242 27.64 -16.02 -6.50
N LEU A 243 26.93 -17.02 -5.98
CA LEU A 243 27.35 -17.81 -4.82
C LEU A 243 28.60 -18.65 -5.15
N LEU A 244 28.61 -19.34 -6.29
CA LEU A 244 29.77 -20.11 -6.76
C LEU A 244 30.99 -19.21 -6.98
N TYR A 245 30.79 -18.03 -7.57
CA TYR A 245 31.84 -17.03 -7.73
C TYR A 245 32.39 -16.55 -6.38
N ARG A 246 31.52 -16.30 -5.40
CA ARG A 246 31.90 -15.90 -4.04
C ARG A 246 32.70 -16.99 -3.31
N ILE A 247 32.33 -18.27 -3.49
CA ILE A 247 33.05 -19.41 -2.90
C ILE A 247 34.46 -19.52 -3.52
N ARG A 248 34.59 -19.27 -4.83
CA ARG A 248 35.88 -19.33 -5.53
C ARG A 248 36.81 -18.15 -5.23
N ASN A 249 36.26 -16.94 -5.08
CA ASN A 249 37.02 -15.71 -4.89
C ASN A 249 36.72 -15.08 -3.51
N ALA A 250 37.21 -15.72 -2.46
CA ALA A 250 36.87 -15.41 -1.06
C ALA A 250 37.22 -13.98 -0.61
N GLU A 251 38.19 -13.33 -1.24
CA GLU A 251 38.69 -12.00 -0.82
C GLU A 251 37.92 -10.81 -1.46
N GLY A 252 36.97 -11.05 -2.36
CA GLY A 252 36.28 -9.98 -3.11
C GLY A 252 34.94 -9.53 -2.50
N GLY A 253 34.84 -8.25 -2.10
CA GLY A 253 33.56 -7.62 -1.70
C GLY A 253 32.48 -7.60 -2.79
N THR A 254 32.87 -7.73 -4.06
CA THR A 254 31.98 -7.77 -5.24
C THR A 254 31.00 -8.95 -5.21
N GLY A 255 31.42 -10.13 -4.75
CA GLY A 255 30.56 -11.32 -4.69
C GLY A 255 29.35 -11.14 -3.77
N LYS A 256 29.51 -10.42 -2.65
CA LYS A 256 28.39 -10.11 -1.73
C LYS A 256 27.34 -9.22 -2.39
N LYS A 257 27.76 -8.20 -3.17
CA LYS A 257 26.84 -7.29 -3.87
C LYS A 257 26.04 -8.02 -4.96
N ILE A 258 26.67 -8.91 -5.71
CA ILE A 258 26.01 -9.70 -6.77
C ILE A 258 24.97 -10.64 -6.15
N VAL A 259 25.33 -11.38 -5.10
CA VAL A 259 24.39 -12.32 -4.43
C VAL A 259 23.21 -11.56 -3.83
N PHE A 260 23.46 -10.44 -3.15
CA PHE A 260 22.40 -9.64 -2.54
C PHE A 260 21.48 -8.99 -3.59
N GLY A 261 22.04 -8.39 -4.64
CA GLY A 261 21.29 -7.82 -5.74
C GLY A 261 20.47 -8.87 -6.49
N GLY A 262 21.05 -10.03 -6.76
CA GLY A 262 20.36 -11.17 -7.36
C GLY A 262 19.23 -11.69 -6.49
N LEU A 263 19.42 -11.79 -5.17
CA LEU A 263 18.37 -12.23 -4.24
C LEU A 263 17.19 -11.26 -4.23
N ILE A 264 17.46 -9.94 -4.14
CA ILE A 264 16.42 -8.91 -4.22
C ILE A 264 15.68 -9.02 -5.56
N TRP A 265 16.40 -9.17 -6.67
CA TRP A 265 15.82 -9.32 -7.99
C TRP A 265 14.91 -10.54 -8.08
N VAL A 266 15.36 -11.71 -7.61
CA VAL A 266 14.57 -12.96 -7.62
C VAL A 266 13.32 -12.82 -6.77
N VAL A 267 13.44 -12.31 -5.55
CA VAL A 267 12.29 -12.15 -4.65
C VAL A 267 11.29 -11.15 -5.23
N ALA A 268 11.75 -10.01 -5.77
CA ALA A 268 10.89 -9.00 -6.37
C ALA A 268 10.20 -9.51 -7.64
N THR A 269 10.95 -10.10 -8.57
CA THR A 269 10.38 -10.65 -9.81
C THR A 269 9.45 -11.82 -9.54
N PHE A 270 9.82 -12.77 -8.67
CA PHE A 270 8.94 -13.85 -8.25
C PHE A 270 7.64 -13.30 -7.65
N SER A 271 7.72 -12.33 -6.73
CA SER A 271 6.53 -11.78 -6.06
C SER A 271 5.57 -11.10 -7.03
N ILE A 272 6.08 -10.33 -7.99
CA ILE A 272 5.26 -9.62 -8.99
C ILE A 272 4.70 -10.61 -10.02
N LEU A 273 5.56 -11.46 -10.59
CA LEU A 273 5.17 -12.41 -11.62
C LEU A 273 4.23 -13.49 -11.07
N ALA A 274 4.36 -13.87 -9.80
CA ALA A 274 3.45 -14.81 -9.14
C ALA A 274 2.01 -14.30 -9.22
N VAL A 275 1.80 -13.04 -8.85
CA VAL A 275 0.46 -12.43 -8.86
C VAL A 275 -0.11 -12.37 -10.28
N PHE A 276 0.70 -11.95 -11.26
CA PHE A 276 0.27 -11.91 -12.66
C PHE A 276 -0.01 -13.31 -13.21
N TYR A 277 0.86 -14.28 -12.90
CA TYR A 277 0.68 -15.67 -13.27
C TYR A 277 -0.65 -16.21 -12.73
N SER A 278 -0.96 -15.95 -11.46
CA SER A 278 -2.23 -16.34 -10.83
C SER A 278 -3.44 -15.84 -11.61
N ASP A 279 -3.47 -14.55 -11.96
CA ASP A 279 -4.60 -13.97 -12.69
C ASP A 279 -4.75 -14.55 -14.09
N TRP A 280 -3.66 -14.63 -14.86
CA TRP A 280 -3.69 -15.16 -16.23
C TRP A 280 -3.97 -16.66 -16.26
N ALA A 281 -3.40 -17.43 -15.33
CA ALA A 281 -3.63 -18.86 -15.22
C ALA A 281 -5.11 -19.16 -14.96
N LEU A 282 -5.72 -18.48 -13.97
CA LEU A 282 -7.14 -18.62 -13.67
C LEU A 282 -8.02 -18.20 -14.86
N GLY A 283 -7.69 -17.09 -15.54
CA GLY A 283 -8.42 -16.65 -16.72
C GLY A 283 -8.36 -17.64 -17.89
N MET A 284 -7.21 -18.28 -18.12
CA MET A 284 -7.05 -19.30 -19.16
C MET A 284 -7.70 -20.64 -18.81
N MET A 285 -7.68 -21.05 -17.53
CA MET A 285 -8.31 -22.30 -17.10
C MET A 285 -9.83 -22.25 -17.16
N THR A 286 -10.41 -21.06 -17.00
CA THR A 286 -11.87 -20.85 -16.99
C THR A 286 -12.45 -20.36 -18.30
N ASP A 287 -11.62 -20.29 -19.34
CA ASP A 287 -11.96 -19.71 -20.64
C ASP A 287 -12.59 -18.29 -20.53
N ASN A 288 -12.21 -17.55 -19.48
CA ASN A 288 -12.64 -16.18 -19.21
C ASN A 288 -11.39 -15.31 -18.98
N ILE A 289 -10.64 -15.10 -20.05
CA ILE A 289 -9.39 -14.35 -20.02
C ILE A 289 -9.61 -12.92 -19.52
N THR A 290 -10.78 -12.32 -19.82
CA THR A 290 -11.13 -10.99 -19.32
C THR A 290 -11.31 -10.93 -17.81
N GLY A 291 -11.79 -12.02 -17.20
CA GLY A 291 -12.16 -12.08 -15.79
C GLY A 291 -13.46 -11.34 -15.46
N LEU A 292 -14.39 -11.23 -16.42
CA LEU A 292 -15.69 -10.59 -16.16
C LEU A 292 -16.54 -11.52 -15.29
N PRO A 293 -17.16 -11.03 -14.21
CA PRO A 293 -18.06 -11.86 -13.41
C PRO A 293 -19.35 -12.14 -14.19
N SER A 294 -19.95 -13.30 -13.97
CA SER A 294 -21.28 -13.67 -14.48
C SER A 294 -22.22 -14.05 -13.34
N GLY A 295 -23.51 -13.77 -13.51
CA GLY A 295 -24.56 -14.12 -12.54
C GLY A 295 -24.49 -13.34 -11.22
N ASP A 296 -24.86 -14.02 -10.12
CA ASP A 296 -25.14 -13.41 -8.81
C ASP A 296 -23.88 -12.90 -8.07
N THR A 297 -22.68 -13.26 -8.54
CA THR A 297 -21.42 -12.83 -7.90
C THR A 297 -20.93 -11.46 -8.41
N ALA A 298 -21.54 -10.92 -9.46
CA ALA A 298 -21.11 -9.65 -10.07
C ALA A 298 -21.13 -8.48 -9.08
N ALA A 299 -22.14 -8.38 -8.22
CA ALA A 299 -22.21 -7.31 -7.22
C ALA A 299 -21.05 -7.38 -6.21
N LEU A 300 -20.74 -8.58 -5.70
CA LEU A 300 -19.62 -8.78 -4.76
C LEU A 300 -18.28 -8.49 -5.44
N TYR A 301 -18.12 -8.94 -6.67
CA TYR A 301 -16.94 -8.70 -7.50
C TYR A 301 -16.67 -7.21 -7.66
N TRP A 302 -17.66 -6.44 -8.13
CA TRP A 302 -17.49 -5.00 -8.38
C TRP A 302 -17.32 -4.23 -7.08
N THR A 303 -18.00 -4.62 -6.00
CA THR A 303 -17.81 -4.01 -4.68
C THR A 303 -16.40 -4.24 -4.16
N TYR A 304 -15.85 -5.46 -4.32
CA TYR A 304 -14.46 -5.76 -3.97
C TYR A 304 -13.50 -4.93 -4.82
N TRP A 305 -13.72 -4.89 -6.14
CA TRP A 305 -12.88 -4.16 -7.07
C TRP A 305 -12.83 -2.66 -6.74
N ILE A 306 -13.99 -2.02 -6.50
CA ILE A 306 -14.09 -0.60 -6.15
C ILE A 306 -13.50 -0.33 -4.77
N SER A 307 -13.83 -1.14 -3.76
CA SER A 307 -13.36 -0.93 -2.38
C SER A 307 -11.83 -0.97 -2.28
N LYS A 308 -11.18 -1.86 -3.03
CA LYS A 308 -9.71 -1.94 -3.13
C LYS A 308 -9.07 -0.68 -3.75
N ARG A 309 -9.85 0.12 -4.49
CA ARG A 309 -9.41 1.38 -5.12
C ARG A 309 -9.72 2.62 -4.30
N LEU A 310 -10.52 2.53 -3.23
CA LEU A 310 -10.80 3.67 -2.36
C LEU A 310 -9.54 4.41 -1.86
N PRO A 311 -8.43 3.73 -1.50
CA PRO A 311 -7.20 4.43 -1.12
C PRO A 311 -6.62 5.32 -2.24
N MET A 312 -6.92 5.06 -3.52
CA MET A 312 -6.47 5.91 -4.63
C MET A 312 -7.15 7.28 -4.64
N PHE A 313 -8.35 7.37 -4.08
CA PHE A 313 -9.12 8.62 -3.99
C PHE A 313 -8.77 9.42 -2.72
N SER A 314 -7.81 8.95 -1.92
CA SER A 314 -7.26 9.78 -0.85
C SER A 314 -6.52 10.97 -1.47
N LEU A 315 -7.00 12.18 -1.18
CA LEU A 315 -6.56 13.46 -1.78
C LEU A 315 -5.87 14.32 -0.73
#